data_AF-A0A8I2ZPT9-F1
#
_entry.id   AF-A0A8I2ZPT9-F1
#
_cell.length_a   1.000
_cell.length_b   1.000
_cell.length_c   1.000
_cell.angle_alpha   90.00
_cell.angle_beta   90.00
_cell.angle_gamma   90.00
#
_symmetry.space_group_name_H-M   'P 1'
#
loop_
_entity.id
_entity.type
_entity.pdbx_description
1 polymer ?
#
loop_
_entity_poly.entity_id
_entity_poly.type
_entity_poly.pdbx_seq_one_letter_code
_entity_poly.pdbx_strand_id
1 'polypeptide(L)'
;MVTYLNALAWTVTGTQAYANKAITFMDSWASTIKAHNNTNSPLQSGWVASTWARAAELIRYSNAGWSAASITKFEGMLRNVYLPLVKSGAPNYMGNWDLVMAEAAIFIGVFLDDQTVYDAGMTKFLNRVPAYIYLESDGNLPKTAPGDTTTSTQAGIVTYWQGQSVFNVSDI
;
A
#
# COMPACT_ATOMS: atom_id res chain seq x y z
N MET A 1 -1.77 -3.31 -12.14
CA MET A 1 -2.81 -4.37 -12.22
C MET A 1 -2.46 -5.50 -13.19
N VAL A 2 -2.24 -5.25 -14.50
CA VAL A 2 -1.97 -6.35 -15.48
C VAL A 2 -0.75 -7.23 -15.13
N THR A 3 0.32 -6.66 -14.57
CA THR A 3 1.50 -7.43 -14.12
C THR A 3 1.14 -8.45 -13.05
N TYR A 4 0.37 -8.05 -12.03
CA TYR A 4 -0.04 -8.94 -10.94
C TYR A 4 -0.92 -10.09 -11.46
N LEU A 5 -1.85 -9.81 -12.37
CA LEU A 5 -2.68 -10.85 -12.97
C LEU A 5 -1.85 -11.85 -13.79
N ASN A 6 -0.82 -11.40 -14.51
CA ASN A 6 0.11 -12.29 -15.21
C ASN A 6 0.95 -13.11 -14.23
N ALA A 7 1.47 -12.50 -13.16
CA ALA A 7 2.21 -13.24 -12.13
C ALA A 7 1.33 -14.30 -11.45
N LEU A 8 0.09 -13.96 -11.11
CA LEU A 8 -0.87 -14.89 -10.54
C LEU A 8 -1.21 -16.02 -11.51
N ALA A 9 -1.52 -15.70 -12.77
CA ALA A 9 -1.80 -16.70 -13.79
C ALA A 9 -0.62 -17.67 -13.97
N TRP A 10 0.62 -17.16 -14.00
CA TRP A 10 1.81 -18.00 -13.98
C TRP A 10 1.83 -18.95 -12.78
N THR A 11 1.62 -18.44 -11.56
CA THR A 11 1.68 -19.29 -10.35
C THR A 11 0.59 -20.36 -10.31
N VAL A 12 -0.56 -20.12 -10.94
CA VAL A 12 -1.68 -21.06 -10.98
C VAL A 12 -1.52 -22.07 -12.10
N THR A 13 -1.09 -21.65 -13.30
CA THR A 13 -1.12 -22.50 -14.50
C THR A 13 0.24 -23.04 -14.93
N GLY A 14 1.35 -22.46 -14.45
CA GLY A 14 2.70 -22.76 -14.93
C GLY A 14 2.94 -22.35 -16.38
N THR A 15 2.07 -21.55 -17.00
CA THR A 15 2.23 -21.13 -18.40
C THR A 15 3.26 -20.00 -18.51
N GLN A 16 4.47 -20.32 -19.00
CA GLN A 16 5.62 -19.42 -19.05
C GLN A 16 5.35 -18.07 -19.73
N ALA A 17 4.43 -18.01 -20.69
CA ALA A 17 4.07 -16.77 -21.38
C ALA A 17 3.57 -15.67 -20.41
N TYR A 18 2.88 -16.05 -19.33
CA TYR A 18 2.42 -15.11 -18.31
C TYR A 18 3.59 -14.57 -17.47
N ALA A 19 4.50 -15.45 -17.01
CA ALA A 19 5.72 -15.03 -16.31
C ALA A 19 6.54 -14.05 -17.16
N ASN A 20 6.78 -14.39 -18.43
CA ASN A 20 7.53 -13.55 -19.35
C ASN A 20 6.89 -12.16 -19.50
N LYS A 21 5.56 -12.08 -19.55
CA LYS A 21 4.84 -10.81 -19.65
C LYS A 21 4.94 -9.98 -18.38
N ALA A 22 4.81 -10.61 -17.21
CA ALA A 22 5.00 -9.95 -15.92
C ALA A 22 6.42 -9.37 -15.79
N ILE A 23 7.44 -10.17 -16.09
CA ILE A 23 8.86 -9.76 -16.09
C ILE A 23 9.09 -8.59 -17.04
N THR A 24 8.57 -8.68 -18.28
CA THR A 24 8.71 -7.59 -19.27
C THR A 24 8.19 -6.27 -18.72
N PHE A 25 7.01 -6.27 -18.09
CA PHE A 25 6.45 -5.04 -17.52
C PHE A 25 7.25 -4.53 -16.33
N MET A 26 7.67 -5.41 -15.41
CA MET A 26 8.49 -5.03 -14.25
C MET A 26 9.81 -4.39 -14.70
N ASP A 27 10.52 -5.03 -15.62
CA ASP A 27 11.83 -4.58 -16.11
C ASP A 27 11.73 -3.27 -16.89
N SER A 28 10.67 -3.11 -17.70
CA SER A 28 10.40 -1.88 -18.45
C SER A 28 10.18 -0.70 -17.50
N TRP A 29 9.29 -0.86 -16.53
CA TRP A 29 8.99 0.22 -15.59
C TRP A 29 10.17 0.55 -14.68
N ALA A 30 10.91 -0.46 -14.20
CA ALA A 30 12.12 -0.26 -13.41
C ALA A 30 13.19 0.56 -14.15
N SER A 31 13.23 0.46 -15.48
CA SER A 31 14.18 1.21 -16.30
C SER A 31 13.70 2.64 -16.59
N THR A 32 12.38 2.85 -16.70
CA THR A 32 11.81 4.10 -17.20
C THR A 32 11.36 5.08 -16.12
N ILE A 33 10.65 4.64 -15.07
CA ILE A 33 10.04 5.58 -14.12
C ILE A 33 11.10 6.23 -13.22
N LYS A 34 10.93 7.53 -12.96
CA LYS A 34 11.84 8.32 -12.11
C LYS A 34 11.14 9.02 -10.96
N ALA A 35 9.88 9.39 -11.13
CA ALA A 35 9.10 10.09 -10.12
C ALA A 35 7.58 10.00 -10.40
N HIS A 36 6.78 10.27 -9.38
CA HIS A 36 5.37 10.66 -9.50
C HIS A 36 5.25 12.15 -9.15
N ASN A 37 4.31 12.86 -9.77
CA ASN A 37 4.09 14.29 -9.55
C ASN A 37 2.60 14.62 -9.30
N ASN A 38 2.37 15.83 -8.76
CA ASN A 38 1.08 16.36 -8.31
C ASN A 38 0.61 15.83 -6.95
N THR A 39 -0.43 16.47 -6.42
CA THR A 39 -0.98 16.25 -5.07
C THR A 39 -1.49 14.83 -4.84
N ASN A 40 -1.93 14.14 -5.90
CA ASN A 40 -2.44 12.77 -5.81
C ASN A 40 -1.35 11.69 -5.90
N SER A 41 -0.07 12.07 -6.00
CA SER A 41 1.04 11.11 -6.13
C SER A 41 1.09 10.08 -5.02
N PRO A 42 1.00 10.44 -3.72
CA PRO A 42 1.13 9.45 -2.65
C PRO A 42 0.06 8.36 -2.73
N LEU A 43 -1.20 8.74 -3.01
CA LEU A 43 -2.32 7.80 -3.18
C LEU A 43 -2.10 6.86 -4.37
N GLN A 44 -1.79 7.43 -5.54
CA GLN A 44 -1.52 6.68 -6.76
C GLN A 44 -0.34 5.71 -6.57
N SER A 45 0.74 6.17 -5.95
CA SER A 45 1.91 5.35 -5.64
C SER A 45 1.58 4.22 -4.66
N GLY A 46 0.71 4.46 -3.67
CA GLY A 46 0.20 3.42 -2.79
C GLY A 46 -0.48 2.28 -3.55
N TRP A 47 -1.46 2.59 -4.40
CA TRP A 47 -2.16 1.57 -5.20
C TRP A 47 -1.22 0.80 -6.13
N VAL A 48 -0.31 1.51 -6.79
CA VAL A 48 0.57 0.91 -7.79
C VAL A 48 1.64 0.04 -7.12
N ALA A 49 2.31 0.54 -6.08
CA ALA A 49 3.39 -0.17 -5.41
C ALA A 49 2.93 -1.43 -4.70
N SER A 50 1.75 -1.42 -4.07
CA SER A 50 1.24 -2.61 -3.38
C SER A 50 1.00 -3.77 -4.36
N THR A 51 0.56 -3.48 -5.58
CA THR A 51 0.42 -4.50 -6.63
C THR A 51 1.74 -4.91 -7.29
N TRP A 52 2.70 -3.99 -7.43
CA TRP A 52 4.03 -4.29 -7.97
C TRP A 52 4.78 -5.28 -7.10
N ALA A 53 4.87 -5.01 -5.80
CA ALA A 53 5.62 -5.84 -4.86
C ALA A 53 5.07 -7.28 -4.80
N ARG A 54 3.74 -7.46 -4.78
CA ARG A 54 3.13 -8.80 -4.84
C ARG A 54 3.44 -9.55 -6.14
N ALA A 55 3.36 -8.85 -7.28
CA ALA A 55 3.70 -9.46 -8.56
C ALA A 55 5.17 -9.91 -8.59
N ALA A 56 6.05 -9.07 -8.05
CA ALA A 56 7.48 -9.32 -7.99
C ALA A 56 7.83 -10.50 -7.06
N GLU A 57 7.19 -10.61 -5.89
CA GLU A 57 7.33 -11.75 -4.98
C GLU A 57 6.93 -13.07 -5.65
N LEU A 58 5.75 -13.10 -6.28
CA LEU A 58 5.26 -14.27 -7.01
C LEU A 58 6.24 -14.71 -8.10
N ILE A 59 6.85 -13.77 -8.83
CA ILE A 59 7.80 -14.08 -9.91
C ILE A 59 9.18 -14.49 -9.37
N ARG A 60 9.70 -13.77 -8.36
CA ARG A 60 11.04 -14.00 -7.77
C ARG A 60 11.17 -15.41 -7.19
N TYR A 61 10.13 -15.90 -6.51
CA TYR A 61 10.19 -17.14 -5.74
C TYR A 61 9.51 -18.36 -6.40
N SER A 62 9.19 -18.28 -7.70
CA SER A 62 8.50 -19.36 -8.42
C SER A 62 9.32 -19.98 -9.58
N ASN A 63 10.63 -19.75 -9.61
CA ASN A 63 11.51 -20.19 -10.71
C ASN A 63 11.07 -19.67 -12.10
N ALA A 64 10.43 -18.50 -12.15
CA ALA A 64 9.88 -17.90 -13.37
C ALA A 64 10.93 -17.42 -14.40
N GLY A 65 12.23 -17.51 -14.07
CA GLY A 65 13.33 -17.06 -14.93
C GLY A 65 13.67 -15.58 -14.82
N TRP A 66 13.25 -14.88 -13.75
CA TRP A 66 13.59 -13.47 -13.56
C TRP A 66 15.05 -13.32 -13.12
N SER A 67 15.82 -12.54 -13.88
CA SER A 67 17.26 -12.43 -13.64
C SER A 67 17.58 -11.64 -12.36
N ALA A 68 18.66 -12.01 -11.67
CA ALA A 68 19.12 -11.28 -10.48
C ALA A 68 19.38 -9.79 -10.78
N ALA A 69 19.95 -9.48 -11.94
CA ALA A 69 20.19 -8.08 -12.35
C ALA A 69 18.89 -7.29 -12.56
N SER A 70 17.84 -7.93 -13.09
CA SER A 70 16.52 -7.32 -13.23
C SER A 70 15.85 -7.11 -11.87
N ILE A 71 15.97 -8.08 -10.96
CA ILE A 71 15.48 -7.97 -9.58
C ILE A 71 16.11 -6.75 -8.90
N THR A 72 17.44 -6.60 -8.93
CA THR A 72 18.13 -5.44 -8.32
C THR A 72 17.66 -4.11 -8.90
N LYS A 73 17.39 -4.02 -10.20
CA LYS A 73 16.84 -2.80 -10.81
C LYS A 73 15.44 -2.50 -10.28
N PHE A 74 14.60 -3.53 -10.14
CA PHE A 74 13.25 -3.39 -9.64
C PHE A 74 13.21 -3.03 -8.15
N GLU A 75 14.09 -3.62 -7.33
CA GLU A 75 14.32 -3.21 -5.94
C GLU A 75 14.69 -1.73 -5.88
N GLY A 76 15.59 -1.27 -6.75
CA GLY A 76 15.96 0.14 -6.89
C GLY A 76 14.77 1.04 -7.23
N MET A 77 13.87 0.61 -8.12
CA MET A 77 12.64 1.36 -8.43
C MET A 77 11.75 1.48 -7.19
N LEU A 78 11.46 0.38 -6.49
CA LEU A 78 10.62 0.42 -5.29
C LEU A 78 11.23 1.28 -4.19
N ARG A 79 12.55 1.13 -3.93
CA ARG A 79 13.25 1.86 -2.87
C ARG A 79 13.37 3.36 -3.16
N ASN A 80 13.62 3.75 -4.41
CA ASN A 80 13.94 5.14 -4.74
C ASN A 80 12.76 5.95 -5.30
N VAL A 81 11.76 5.29 -5.93
CA VAL A 81 10.63 5.99 -6.55
C VAL A 81 9.36 5.88 -5.71
N TYR A 82 9.03 4.67 -5.22
CA TYR A 82 7.75 4.42 -4.55
C TYR A 82 7.82 4.61 -3.03
N LEU A 83 8.82 4.01 -2.38
CA LEU A 83 8.94 4.04 -0.92
C LEU A 83 8.95 5.45 -0.32
N PRO A 84 9.66 6.46 -0.89
CA PRO A 84 9.66 7.81 -0.33
C PRO A 84 8.28 8.47 -0.33
N LEU A 85 7.41 8.06 -1.25
CA LEU A 85 6.06 8.61 -1.38
C LEU A 85 5.08 7.97 -0.40
N VAL A 86 5.29 6.71 0.00
CA VAL A 86 4.33 5.95 0.82
C VAL A 86 4.74 5.81 2.29
N LYS A 87 6.04 5.81 2.60
CA LYS A 87 6.55 5.51 3.95
C LYS A 87 6.01 6.44 5.04
N SER A 88 5.77 7.71 4.72
CA SER A 88 5.31 8.71 5.68
C SER A 88 3.82 8.61 5.98
N GLY A 89 3.03 7.95 5.11
CA GLY A 89 1.58 7.96 5.21
C GLY A 89 0.95 9.32 4.89
N ALA A 90 -0.34 9.43 5.18
CA ALA A 90 -1.16 10.62 4.96
C ALA A 90 -2.18 10.78 6.10
N PRO A 91 -1.73 11.04 7.35
CA PRO A 91 -2.59 10.99 8.54
C PRO A 91 -3.73 12.02 8.52
N ASN A 92 -3.52 13.17 7.86
CA ASN A 92 -4.50 14.26 7.75
C ASN A 92 -5.43 14.15 6.52
N TYR A 93 -5.36 13.04 5.76
CA TYR A 93 -6.23 12.77 4.62
C TYR A 93 -7.28 11.70 4.98
N MET A 94 -8.18 11.39 4.06
CA MET A 94 -9.12 10.27 4.22
C MET A 94 -8.37 8.97 4.49
N GLY A 95 -8.92 8.11 5.35
CA GLY A 95 -8.19 6.97 5.89
C GLY A 95 -7.74 5.94 4.88
N ASN A 96 -8.43 5.86 3.74
CA ASN A 96 -8.00 5.04 2.61
C ASN A 96 -6.60 5.41 2.08
N TRP A 97 -6.17 6.68 2.18
CA TRP A 97 -4.84 7.10 1.75
C TRP A 97 -3.77 6.46 2.64
N ASP A 98 -3.93 6.63 3.95
CA ASP A 98 -2.95 6.16 4.91
C ASP A 98 -2.89 4.62 4.93
N LEU A 99 -4.04 3.95 4.77
CA LEU A 99 -4.12 2.49 4.69
C LEU A 99 -3.49 1.92 3.42
N VAL A 100 -3.73 2.51 2.23
CA VAL A 100 -3.07 2.00 1.00
C VAL A 100 -1.57 2.29 1.00
N MET A 101 -1.14 3.40 1.60
CA MET A 101 0.28 3.72 1.74
C MET A 101 0.96 2.77 2.73
N ALA A 102 0.29 2.42 3.83
CA ALA A 102 0.73 1.37 4.75
C ALA A 102 0.85 0.01 4.05
N GLU A 103 -0.17 -0.39 3.29
CA GLU A 103 -0.16 -1.61 2.49
C GLU A 103 1.04 -1.64 1.53
N ALA A 104 1.27 -0.57 0.78
CA ALA A 104 2.41 -0.44 -0.11
C ALA A 104 3.75 -0.56 0.63
N ALA A 105 3.91 0.14 1.75
CA ALA A 105 5.14 0.05 2.56
C ALA A 105 5.38 -1.37 3.07
N ILE A 106 4.35 -2.06 3.57
CA ILE A 106 4.44 -3.45 4.01
C ILE A 106 4.96 -4.35 2.90
N PHE A 107 4.32 -4.33 1.71
CA PHE A 107 4.73 -5.21 0.62
C PHE A 107 6.09 -4.83 0.01
N ILE A 108 6.43 -3.54 -0.04
CA ILE A 108 7.79 -3.11 -0.40
C ILE A 108 8.80 -3.67 0.61
N GLY A 109 8.52 -3.57 1.91
CA GLY A 109 9.39 -4.09 2.96
C GLY A 109 9.63 -5.58 2.83
N VAL A 110 8.59 -6.37 2.54
CA VAL A 110 8.71 -7.81 2.24
C VAL A 110 9.62 -8.05 1.03
N PHE A 111 9.33 -7.42 -0.12
CA PHE A 111 10.10 -7.67 -1.34
C PHE A 111 11.57 -7.24 -1.25
N LEU A 112 11.86 -6.23 -0.44
CA LEU A 112 13.20 -5.69 -0.21
C LEU A 112 13.96 -6.40 0.93
N ASP A 113 13.33 -7.39 1.59
CA ASP A 113 13.82 -8.00 2.84
C ASP A 113 14.19 -6.93 3.92
N ASP A 114 13.40 -5.86 4.00
CA ASP A 114 13.64 -4.68 4.84
C ASP A 114 12.63 -4.61 6.00
N GLN A 115 12.99 -5.23 7.13
CA GLN A 115 12.15 -5.31 8.31
C GLN A 115 11.76 -3.94 8.86
N THR A 116 12.64 -2.93 8.77
CA THR A 116 12.35 -1.59 9.29
C THR A 116 11.21 -0.95 8.49
N VAL A 117 11.21 -1.11 7.16
CA VAL A 117 10.13 -0.64 6.30
C VAL A 117 8.82 -1.38 6.57
N TYR A 118 8.90 -2.71 6.75
CA TYR A 118 7.76 -3.54 7.10
C TYR A 118 7.10 -3.10 8.41
N ASP A 119 7.89 -2.99 9.49
CA ASP A 119 7.40 -2.64 10.82
C ASP A 119 6.80 -1.23 10.86
N ALA A 120 7.38 -0.28 10.12
CA ALA A 120 6.82 1.05 9.97
C ALA A 120 5.46 1.04 9.26
N GLY A 121 5.32 0.23 8.20
CA GLY A 121 4.05 0.02 7.51
C GLY A 121 3.01 -0.63 8.41
N MET A 122 3.39 -1.66 9.17
CA MET A 122 2.49 -2.35 10.09
C MET A 122 2.04 -1.46 11.25
N THR A 123 2.96 -0.69 11.83
CA THR A 123 2.63 0.33 12.85
C THR A 123 1.58 1.30 12.33
N LYS A 124 1.71 1.73 11.07
CA LYS A 124 0.74 2.63 10.44
C LYS A 124 -0.62 1.98 10.25
N PHE A 125 -0.66 0.74 9.77
CA PHE A 125 -1.90 -0.04 9.65
C PHE A 125 -2.61 -0.16 11.00
N LEU A 126 -1.90 -0.61 12.04
CA LEU A 126 -2.45 -0.80 13.39
C LEU A 126 -2.95 0.51 14.01
N ASN A 127 -2.29 1.62 13.72
CA ASN A 127 -2.68 2.95 14.20
C ASN A 127 -3.87 3.53 13.43
N ARG A 128 -4.02 3.24 12.14
CA ARG A 128 -5.06 3.84 11.30
C ARG A 128 -6.38 3.07 11.35
N VAL A 129 -6.34 1.74 11.44
CA VAL A 129 -7.55 0.91 11.43
C VAL A 129 -8.57 1.32 12.51
N PRO A 130 -8.20 1.52 13.79
CA PRO A 130 -9.15 1.94 14.82
C PRO A 130 -9.79 3.32 14.59
N ALA A 131 -9.14 4.17 13.78
CA ALA A 131 -9.65 5.50 13.43
C ALA A 131 -10.49 5.51 12.14
N TYR A 132 -10.53 4.39 11.42
CA TYR A 132 -11.22 4.27 10.13
C TYR A 132 -12.38 3.26 10.16
N ILE A 133 -12.31 2.28 11.06
CA ILE A 133 -13.39 1.34 11.35
C ILE A 133 -13.82 1.61 12.78
N TYR A 134 -15.04 2.08 12.95
CA TYR A 134 -15.63 2.31 14.27
C TYR A 134 -16.16 1.00 14.85
N LEU A 135 -15.86 0.75 16.12
CA LEU A 135 -16.46 -0.33 16.91
C LEU A 135 -17.20 0.28 18.11
N GLU A 136 -18.30 -0.35 18.54
CA GLU A 136 -19.04 0.11 19.73
C GLU A 136 -18.16 0.15 20.99
N SER A 137 -17.18 -0.76 21.08
CA SER A 137 -16.17 -0.78 22.15
C SER A 137 -15.27 0.47 22.18
N ASP A 138 -15.26 1.30 21.14
CA ASP A 138 -14.49 2.54 21.11
C ASP A 138 -15.11 3.65 21.98
N GLY A 139 -16.39 3.50 22.36
CA GLY A 139 -17.17 4.47 23.10
C GLY A 139 -17.95 5.43 22.19
N ASN A 140 -18.27 6.61 22.68
CA ASN A 140 -19.20 7.54 22.01
C ASN A 140 -18.68 8.14 20.69
N LEU A 141 -17.37 8.06 20.42
CA LEU A 141 -16.74 8.65 19.24
C LEU A 141 -15.69 7.69 18.66
N PRO A 142 -15.54 7.64 17.32
CA PRO A 142 -14.41 6.98 16.67
C PRO A 142 -13.06 7.47 17.19
N LYS A 143 -12.05 6.59 17.14
CA LYS A 143 -10.69 6.96 17.54
C LYS A 143 -10.07 7.94 16.55
N THR A 144 -9.09 8.69 17.03
CA THR A 144 -8.22 9.57 16.22
C THR A 144 -6.91 8.83 15.95
N ALA A 145 -6.47 8.80 14.69
CA ALA A 145 -5.18 8.21 14.37
C ALA A 145 -4.04 9.11 14.88
N PRO A 146 -2.92 8.54 15.37
CA PRO A 146 -1.72 9.31 15.69
C PRO A 146 -1.28 10.23 14.55
N GLY A 147 -1.10 11.52 14.86
CA GLY A 147 -0.68 12.54 13.89
C GLY A 147 -1.81 13.12 13.02
N ASP A 148 -3.04 12.62 13.15
CA ASP A 148 -4.22 13.22 12.51
C ASP A 148 -4.70 14.41 13.35
N THR A 149 -4.50 15.62 12.81
CA THR A 149 -4.95 16.85 13.47
C THR A 149 -6.38 17.20 13.11
N THR A 150 -6.93 16.60 12.04
CA THR A 150 -8.28 16.89 11.52
C THR A 150 -9.38 16.29 12.39
N THR A 151 -9.09 15.16 13.06
CA THR A 151 -10.00 14.46 13.97
C THR A 151 -9.61 14.64 15.44
N SER A 152 -8.87 15.70 15.78
CA SER A 152 -8.43 15.98 17.17
C SER A 152 -9.52 16.55 18.09
N THR A 153 -10.70 16.88 17.54
CA THR A 153 -11.86 17.39 18.29
C THR A 153 -13.11 16.64 17.89
N GLN A 154 -14.15 16.66 18.73
CA GLN A 154 -15.44 16.04 18.39
C GLN A 154 -16.03 16.63 17.10
N ALA A 155 -15.98 17.95 16.91
CA ALA A 155 -16.45 18.59 15.68
C ALA A 155 -15.64 18.13 14.45
N GLY A 156 -14.32 17.95 14.62
CA GLY A 156 -13.44 17.38 13.58
C GLY A 156 -13.81 15.94 13.23
N ILE A 157 -14.06 15.10 14.24
CA ILE A 157 -14.54 13.72 14.07
C ILE A 157 -15.87 13.71 13.30
N VAL A 158 -16.88 14.47 13.75
CA VAL A 158 -18.19 14.56 13.07
C VAL A 158 -18.03 14.99 11.61
N THR A 159 -17.15 15.97 11.34
CA THR A 159 -16.87 16.44 9.97
C THR A 159 -16.24 15.35 9.12
N TYR A 160 -15.24 14.64 9.64
CA TYR A 160 -14.55 13.54 8.94
C TYR A 160 -15.52 12.40 8.60
N TRP A 161 -16.37 12.03 9.56
CA TRP A 161 -17.41 11.02 9.43
C TRP A 161 -18.69 11.54 8.76
N GLN A 162 -18.55 12.49 7.83
CA GLN A 162 -19.62 12.96 6.93
C GLN A 162 -20.87 13.50 7.65
N GLY A 163 -20.67 14.16 8.79
CA GLY A 163 -21.75 14.73 9.60
C GLY A 163 -22.40 13.74 10.57
N GLN A 164 -21.91 12.50 10.67
CA GLN A 164 -22.40 11.53 11.64
C GLN A 164 -22.09 12.00 13.07
N SER A 165 -23.14 12.14 13.87
CA SER A 165 -23.08 12.57 15.27
C SER A 165 -23.54 11.51 16.26
N VAL A 166 -24.04 10.37 15.75
CA VAL A 166 -24.45 9.19 16.53
C VAL A 166 -23.74 7.98 15.94
N PHE A 167 -22.94 7.30 16.75
CA PHE A 167 -22.10 6.17 16.35
C PHE A 167 -22.59 4.90 17.06
N ASN A 168 -23.83 4.51 16.79
CA ASN A 168 -24.46 3.34 17.41
C ASN A 168 -24.90 2.43 16.28
N VAL A 169 -24.77 1.11 16.42
CA VAL A 169 -25.41 0.20 15.48
C VAL A 169 -26.90 0.20 15.85
N SER A 170 -27.75 0.82 15.04
CA SER A 170 -29.18 0.55 15.13
C SER A 170 -29.37 -0.89 14.66
N ASP A 171 -29.57 -1.81 15.61
CA ASP A 171 -30.06 -3.18 15.48
C ASP A 171 -30.06 -3.75 14.03
N ILE A 172 -28.98 -4.46 13.69
CA ILE A 172 -28.97 -5.52 12.65
C ILE A 172 -29.07 -6.87 13.36
#